data_AF-A0A935P401-F1
#
_entry.id   AF-A0A935P401-F1
#
_cell.length_a   1.000
_cell.length_b   1.000
_cell.length_c   1.000
_cell.angle_alpha   90.00
_cell.angle_beta   90.00
_cell.angle_gamma   90.00
#
_symmetry.space_group_name_H-M   'P 1'
#
loop_
_entity.id
_entity.type
_entity.pdbx_description
1 polymer ?
#
loop_
_entity_poly.entity_id
_entity_poly.type
_entity_poly.pdbx_seq_one_letter_code
_entity_poly.pdbx_strand_id
1 'polypeptide(L)'
;MLGHPAHVLVQLARRHVRSQSRGPARAQCAPPRWRGAHLGYPVNFGTSFVMALEFKEDGPEAEALLADGQVDDPTSPLHIDQIQRFSNKNWRTIRYSDADIAAGQILEERVTAPMAP
;
A
#
# COMPACT_ATOMS: atom_id res chain seq x y z
N MET A 1 -23.12 -28.35 22.83
CA MET A 1 -21.97 -28.28 21.91
C MET A 1 -22.49 -28.13 20.50
N LEU A 2 -22.54 -26.91 19.96
CA LEU A 2 -22.79 -26.65 18.53
C LEU A 2 -22.41 -25.18 18.25
N GLY A 3 -21.12 -24.96 17.93
CA GLY A 3 -20.63 -23.70 17.40
C GLY A 3 -20.71 -23.73 15.88
N HIS A 4 -21.53 -22.87 15.29
CA HIS A 4 -21.63 -22.68 13.86
C HIS A 4 -20.40 -21.91 13.32
N PRO A 5 -19.84 -22.25 12.15
CA PRO A 5 -18.77 -21.48 11.54
C PRO A 5 -19.33 -20.20 10.89
N ALA A 6 -18.91 -19.04 11.39
CA ALA A 6 -19.21 -17.75 10.78
C ALA A 6 -18.50 -17.66 9.41
N HIS A 7 -19.29 -17.73 8.34
CA HIS A 7 -18.87 -17.39 6.99
C HIS A 7 -18.56 -15.88 6.94
N VAL A 8 -17.30 -15.53 6.67
CA VAL A 8 -16.91 -14.14 6.35
C VAL A 8 -17.31 -13.86 4.91
N LEU A 9 -18.47 -13.24 4.73
CA LEU A 9 -18.96 -12.77 3.43
C LEU A 9 -18.36 -11.40 3.15
N VAL A 10 -17.33 -11.34 2.30
CA VAL A 10 -16.80 -10.07 1.76
C VAL A 10 -17.80 -9.51 0.75
N GLN A 11 -18.64 -8.60 1.22
CA GLN A 11 -19.68 -7.97 0.41
C GLN A 11 -19.11 -6.75 -0.31
N LEU A 12 -18.82 -6.91 -1.61
CA LEU A 12 -18.36 -5.83 -2.49
C LEU A 12 -19.52 -4.87 -2.80
N ALA A 13 -19.64 -3.80 -2.02
CA ALA A 13 -20.55 -2.70 -2.34
C ALA A 13 -19.92 -1.83 -3.44
N ARG A 14 -20.33 -2.04 -4.69
CA ARG A 14 -20.10 -1.10 -5.79
C ARG A 14 -20.91 0.18 -5.54
N ARG A 15 -20.31 1.18 -4.87
CA ARG A 15 -20.80 2.56 -4.96
C ARG A 15 -20.02 3.29 -6.06
N HIS A 16 -20.70 3.50 -7.18
CA HIS A 16 -20.32 4.53 -8.15
C HIS A 16 -20.42 5.89 -7.47
N VAL A 17 -19.29 6.52 -7.17
CA VAL A 17 -19.20 7.95 -6.91
C VAL A 17 -18.36 8.55 -8.02
N ARG A 18 -19.03 9.14 -9.02
CA ARG A 18 -18.39 10.10 -9.93
C ARG A 18 -18.34 11.43 -9.20
N SER A 19 -17.15 11.84 -8.80
CA SER A 19 -16.84 13.25 -8.53
C SER A 19 -15.85 13.69 -9.60
N GLN A 20 -16.33 14.34 -10.65
CA GLN A 20 -15.48 15.08 -11.59
C GLN A 20 -15.40 16.53 -11.10
N SER A 21 -14.39 16.86 -10.29
CA SER A 21 -13.93 18.23 -10.17
C SER A 21 -13.00 18.51 -11.35
N ARG A 22 -13.51 19.23 -12.37
CA ARG A 22 -12.72 19.76 -13.47
C ARG A 22 -11.83 20.90 -12.93
N GLY A 23 -10.69 20.55 -12.37
CA GLY A 23 -9.55 21.46 -12.26
C GLY A 23 -8.96 21.74 -13.65
N PRO A 24 -8.22 22.84 -13.85
CA PRO A 24 -7.63 23.15 -15.14
C PRO A 24 -6.76 21.96 -15.58
N ALA A 25 -6.90 21.58 -16.86
CA ALA A 25 -6.15 20.48 -17.45
C ALA A 25 -4.67 20.65 -17.11
N ARG A 26 -4.16 19.86 -16.14
CA ARG A 26 -2.72 19.74 -15.93
C ARG A 26 -2.16 19.34 -17.28
N ALA A 27 -1.23 20.16 -17.78
CA ALA A 27 -0.56 19.99 -19.05
C ALA A 27 -0.30 18.50 -19.26
N GLN A 28 -0.88 17.95 -20.33
CA GLN A 28 -0.54 16.63 -20.82
C GLN A 28 0.93 16.71 -21.18
N CYS A 29 1.79 16.30 -20.25
CA CYS A 29 3.14 15.90 -20.58
C CYS A 29 2.96 14.65 -21.44
N ALA A 30 2.82 14.82 -22.74
CA ALA A 30 2.90 13.72 -23.68
C ALA A 30 4.29 13.10 -23.48
N PRO A 31 4.40 11.87 -22.96
CA PRO A 31 5.72 11.31 -22.74
C PRO A 31 6.39 11.14 -24.10
N PRO A 32 7.72 11.33 -24.18
CA PRO A 32 8.45 11.01 -25.39
C PRO A 32 8.16 9.55 -25.72
N ARG A 33 7.60 9.31 -26.91
CA ARG A 33 7.51 8.02 -27.61
C ARG A 33 8.57 7.03 -27.11
N TRP A 34 8.19 6.19 -26.16
CA TRP A 34 9.10 5.20 -25.58
C TRP A 34 9.42 4.16 -26.65
N ARG A 35 10.61 4.28 -27.24
CA ARG A 35 11.20 3.24 -28.08
C ARG A 35 11.44 2.02 -27.19
N GLY A 36 10.71 0.94 -27.44
CA GLY A 36 10.92 -0.37 -26.81
C GLY A 36 9.64 -1.06 -26.35
N ALA A 37 8.62 -1.20 -27.22
CA ALA A 37 7.40 -1.90 -26.87
C ALA A 37 7.60 -3.43 -26.88
N HIS A 38 8.08 -3.95 -25.76
CA HIS A 38 7.94 -5.36 -25.37
C HIS A 38 7.31 -5.53 -23.97
N LEU A 39 6.79 -4.47 -23.32
CA LEU A 39 6.58 -4.47 -21.87
C LEU A 39 5.27 -3.80 -21.44
N GLY A 40 4.18 -4.57 -21.36
CA GLY A 40 2.98 -4.31 -20.52
C GLY A 40 2.20 -2.99 -20.67
N TYR A 41 1.09 -2.88 -19.93
CA TYR A 41 0.39 -1.61 -19.72
C TYR A 41 0.94 -0.92 -18.47
N PRO A 42 1.33 0.36 -18.53
CA PRO A 42 1.80 1.08 -17.36
C PRO A 42 0.66 1.27 -16.35
N VAL A 43 0.90 0.93 -15.09
CA VAL A 43 -0.02 1.21 -13.98
C VAL A 43 0.17 2.67 -13.57
N ASN A 44 -0.87 3.49 -13.75
CA ASN A 44 -0.83 4.93 -13.48
C ASN A 44 -1.90 5.42 -12.49
N PHE A 45 -2.82 4.55 -12.09
CA PHE A 45 -3.78 4.77 -11.02
C PHE A 45 -4.28 3.41 -10.51
N GLY A 46 -4.81 3.39 -9.28
CA GLY A 46 -5.41 2.20 -8.72
C GLY A 46 -5.31 2.18 -7.21
N THR A 47 -5.31 0.96 -6.67
CA THR A 47 -5.07 0.70 -5.26
C THR A 47 -3.66 1.12 -4.89
N SER A 48 -3.50 2.00 -3.91
CA SER A 48 -2.20 2.38 -3.34
C SER A 48 -1.94 1.63 -2.03
N PHE A 49 -2.89 1.71 -1.09
CA PHE A 49 -2.82 1.08 0.22
C PHE A 49 -4.10 0.33 0.55
N VAL A 50 -3.98 -0.88 1.09
CA VAL A 50 -5.11 -1.67 1.60
C VAL A 50 -4.76 -2.19 2.98
N MET A 51 -5.73 -2.11 3.89
CA MET A 51 -5.64 -2.66 5.23
C MET A 51 -6.95 -3.40 5.57
N ALA A 52 -6.82 -4.57 6.20
CA ALA A 52 -7.87 -5.20 6.98
C ALA A 52 -7.49 -5.09 8.46
N LEU A 53 -8.43 -4.66 9.30
CA LEU A 53 -8.22 -4.36 10.71
C LEU A 53 -9.36 -4.95 11.54
N GLU A 54 -8.99 -5.63 12.63
CA GLU A 54 -9.88 -6.09 13.69
C GLU A 54 -9.46 -5.47 15.02
N PHE A 55 -10.44 -5.14 15.86
CA PHE A 55 -10.21 -4.71 17.24
C PHE A 55 -10.50 -5.87 18.18
N LYS A 56 -9.45 -6.38 18.84
CA LYS A 56 -9.54 -7.43 19.84
C LYS A 56 -9.37 -6.85 21.25
N GLU A 57 -9.57 -7.68 22.27
CA GLU A 57 -9.42 -7.29 23.67
C GLU A 57 -7.98 -6.87 24.03
N ASP A 58 -6.99 -7.46 23.36
CA ASP A 58 -5.55 -7.24 23.55
C ASP A 58 -4.95 -6.16 22.64
N GLY A 59 -5.72 -5.66 21.66
CA GLY A 59 -5.31 -4.56 20.79
C GLY A 59 -5.81 -4.69 19.35
N PRO A 60 -5.36 -3.79 18.45
CA PRO A 60 -5.65 -3.89 17.04
C PRO A 60 -4.77 -4.96 16.37
N GLU A 61 -5.40 -5.83 15.59
CA GLU A 61 -4.70 -6.73 14.68
C GLU A 61 -5.01 -6.34 13.24
N ALA A 62 -3.97 -6.22 12.41
CA ALA A 62 -4.15 -5.80 11.02
C ALA A 62 -3.18 -6.46 10.06
N GLU A 63 -3.64 -6.59 8.82
CA GLU A 63 -2.84 -6.95 7.67
C GLU A 63 -2.94 -5.86 6.61
N ALA A 64 -1.85 -5.62 5.88
CA ALA A 64 -1.84 -4.64 4.80
C ALA A 64 -1.00 -5.06 3.59
N LEU A 65 -1.25 -4.34 2.50
CA LEU A 65 -0.44 -4.31 1.30
C LEU A 65 -0.22 -2.86 0.85
N LEU A 66 0.94 -2.60 0.27
CA LEU A 66 1.29 -1.33 -0.34
C LEU A 66 1.72 -1.57 -1.78
N ALA A 67 0.98 -1.00 -2.72
CA ALA A 67 1.12 -1.28 -4.14
C ALA A 67 2.30 -0.57 -4.80
N ASP A 68 2.70 0.59 -4.25
CA ASP A 68 3.74 1.44 -4.84
C ASP A 68 5.13 1.25 -4.19
N GLY A 69 5.26 0.50 -3.09
CA GLY A 69 6.51 0.40 -2.34
C GLY A 69 6.63 1.44 -1.21
N GLN A 70 7.63 1.26 -0.33
CA GLN A 70 7.92 2.20 0.78
C GLN A 70 9.16 3.07 0.53
N VAL A 71 10.10 2.57 -0.27
CA VAL A 71 11.40 3.21 -0.50
C VAL A 71 11.45 3.71 -1.94
N ASP A 72 11.70 5.01 -2.11
CA ASP A 72 11.75 5.63 -3.43
C ASP A 72 13.10 5.43 -4.14
N ASP A 73 14.17 5.08 -3.42
CA ASP A 73 15.50 4.81 -3.99
C ASP A 73 15.50 3.52 -4.82
N PRO A 74 15.65 3.59 -6.16
CA PRO A 74 15.59 2.42 -7.02
C PRO A 74 16.77 1.46 -6.88
N THR A 75 17.85 1.88 -6.20
CA THR A 75 19.00 1.02 -5.92
C THR A 75 18.82 0.17 -4.67
N SER A 76 17.85 0.53 -3.82
CA SER A 76 17.53 -0.21 -2.60
C SER A 76 16.81 -1.52 -2.93
N PRO A 77 17.19 -2.66 -2.31
CA PRO A 77 16.42 -3.90 -2.45
C PRO A 77 14.99 -3.79 -1.89
N LEU A 78 14.73 -2.79 -1.03
CA LEU A 78 13.41 -2.49 -0.46
C LEU A 78 12.52 -1.65 -1.40
N HIS A 79 13.01 -1.24 -2.57
CA HIS A 79 12.21 -0.48 -3.53
C HIS A 79 11.01 -1.26 -4.05
N ILE A 80 11.19 -2.56 -4.31
CA ILE A 80 10.20 -3.41 -4.99
C ILE A 80 9.60 -4.51 -4.10
N ASP A 81 10.01 -4.63 -2.84
CA ASP A 81 9.62 -5.75 -1.97
C ASP A 81 8.09 -5.79 -1.71
N GLN A 82 7.49 -4.63 -1.41
CA GLN A 82 6.06 -4.51 -1.21
C GLN A 82 5.29 -4.63 -2.52
N ILE A 83 5.86 -4.15 -3.63
CA ILE A 83 5.26 -4.31 -4.98
C ILE A 83 5.16 -5.80 -5.33
N GLN A 84 6.21 -6.58 -5.03
CA GLN A 84 6.20 -8.03 -5.20
C GLN A 84 5.15 -8.71 -4.29
N ARG A 85 5.02 -8.28 -3.02
CA ARG A 85 3.97 -8.78 -2.12
C ARG A 85 2.58 -8.48 -2.66
N PHE A 86 2.35 -7.26 -3.15
CA PHE A 86 1.07 -6.86 -3.74
C PHE A 86 0.74 -7.71 -4.97
N SER A 87 1.70 -7.90 -5.88
CA SER A 87 1.55 -8.75 -7.06
C SER A 87 1.17 -10.20 -6.69
N ASN A 88 1.80 -10.74 -5.65
CA ASN A 88 1.54 -12.09 -5.14
C ASN A 88 0.35 -12.18 -4.17
N LYS A 89 -0.31 -11.06 -3.84
CA LYS A 89 -1.35 -10.97 -2.78
C LYS A 89 -0.89 -11.53 -1.44
N ASN A 90 0.40 -11.39 -1.14
CA ASN A 90 1.03 -11.87 0.07
C ASN A 90 0.97 -10.79 1.15
N TRP A 91 -0.14 -10.77 1.89
CA TRP A 91 -0.41 -9.82 2.96
C TRP A 91 0.71 -9.82 4.01
N ARG A 92 1.00 -8.64 4.57
CA ARG A 92 1.91 -8.52 5.71
C ARG A 92 1.13 -8.13 6.96
N THR A 93 1.49 -8.74 8.09
CA THR A 93 1.04 -8.28 9.41
C THR A 93 1.56 -6.86 9.67
N ILE A 94 0.70 -6.01 10.21
CA ILE A 94 1.09 -4.70 10.74
C ILE A 94 1.51 -4.89 12.19
N ARG A 95 2.73 -4.47 12.50
CA ARG A 95 3.27 -4.48 13.86
C ARG A 95 2.88 -3.18 14.53
N TYR A 96 2.19 -3.28 15.67
CA TYR A 96 1.65 -2.13 16.39
C TYR A 96 2.23 -2.00 17.80
N SER A 97 2.35 -3.10 18.55
CA SER A 97 2.92 -3.04 19.90
C SER A 97 4.42 -2.72 19.83
N ASP A 98 4.95 -2.07 20.88
CA ASP A 98 6.38 -1.77 20.98
C ASP A 98 7.24 -3.04 20.85
N ALA A 99 6.77 -4.15 21.43
CA ALA A 99 7.44 -5.44 21.33
C ALA A 99 7.47 -5.97 19.90
N ASP A 100 6.35 -5.88 19.17
CA ASP A 100 6.28 -6.33 17.77
C ASP A 100 7.15 -5.47 16.87
N ILE A 101 7.12 -4.14 17.07
CA ILE A 101 7.95 -3.18 16.33
C ILE A 101 9.41 -3.50 16.56
N ALA A 102 9.84 -3.63 17.81
CA ALA A 102 11.22 -3.96 18.16
C ALA A 102 11.68 -5.29 17.54
N ALA A 103 10.80 -6.30 17.51
CA ALA A 103 11.11 -7.60 16.90
C ALA A 103 11.17 -7.57 15.36
N GLY A 104 10.50 -6.61 14.72
CA GLY A 104 10.33 -6.55 13.27
C GLY A 104 11.06 -5.41 12.56
N GLN A 105 11.80 -4.58 13.29
CA GLN A 105 12.49 -3.42 12.72
C GLN A 105 13.67 -3.86 11.86
N ILE A 106 13.69 -3.39 10.60
CA ILE A 106 14.76 -3.67 9.63
C ILE A 106 15.44 -2.40 9.09
N LEU A 107 14.84 -1.24 9.33
CA LEU A 107 15.32 0.07 8.88
C LEU A 107 14.79 1.14 9.86
N GLU A 108 15.59 2.17 10.13
CA GLU A 108 15.17 3.41 10.79
C GLU A 108 15.58 4.59 9.92
N GLU A 109 14.63 5.48 9.64
CA GLU A 109 14.90 6.75 8.98
C GLU A 109 14.39 7.88 9.88
N ARG A 110 15.24 8.89 10.08
CA ARG A 110 14.92 10.05 10.92
C ARG A 110 14.94 11.30 10.06
N VAL A 111 13.76 11.83 9.78
CA VAL A 111 13.61 13.13 9.13
C VAL A 111 13.73 14.22 10.19
N THR A 112 14.86 14.91 10.22
CA THR A 112 15.02 16.13 11.02
C THR A 112 14.58 17.33 10.20
N ALA A 113 13.73 18.20 10.75
CA ALA A 113 13.53 19.51 10.17
C ALA A 113 14.89 20.22 10.04
N PRO A 114 15.12 21.02 8.97
CA PRO A 114 16.30 21.85 8.92
C PRO A 114 16.31 22.74 10.16
N MET A 115 17.38 22.67 10.95
CA MET A 115 17.58 23.59 12.06
C MET A 115 17.57 25.00 11.47
N ALA A 116 16.58 25.81 11.84
CA ALA A 116 16.53 27.21 11.40
C ALA A 116 17.80 27.91 11.93
N PRO A 117 18.42 28.81 11.12
CA PRO A 117 19.65 29.50 11.52
C PRO A 117 19.46 30.40 12.75
#